data_AF-A0A5B1LL75-F1
#
_entry.id   AF-A0A5B1LL75-F1
#
_cell.length_a   1.000
_cell.length_b   1.000
_cell.length_c   1.000
_cell.angle_alpha   90.00
_cell.angle_beta   90.00
_cell.angle_gamma   90.00
#
_symmetry.space_group_name_H-M   'P 1'
#
loop_
_entity.id
_entity.type
_entity.pdbx_description
1 polymer ?
#
loop_
_entity_poly.entity_id
_entity_poly.type
_entity_poly.pdbx_seq_one_letter_code
_entity_poly.pdbx_strand_id
1 'polypeptide(L)'
;MLYIAVLIATAVGIGIVWRGHDWRLGIRVVSGALAAAAALRLVLPQRDAGMLAVRPRLVDVFMLGSVAAALFILATNIPDQPV
;
A
#
# COMPACT_ATOMS: atom_id res chain seq x y z
N MET A 1 13.73 1.36 9.70
CA MET A 1 13.52 2.72 9.15
C MET A 1 12.58 2.71 7.94
N LEU A 2 12.88 1.99 6.86
CA LEU A 2 12.02 1.96 5.66
C LEU A 2 10.57 1.52 5.94
N TYR A 3 10.36 0.52 6.81
CA TYR A 3 9.01 0.11 7.23
C TYR A 3 8.24 1.20 7.99
N ILE A 4 8.92 2.03 8.78
CA ILE A 4 8.30 3.15 9.50
C ILE A 4 7.87 4.22 8.50
N ALA A 5 8.68 4.47 7.47
CA ALA A 5 8.31 5.41 6.41
C ALA A 5 7.03 4.97 5.67
N VAL A 6 6.90 3.68 5.34
CA VAL A 6 5.68 3.11 4.76
C VAL A 6 4.48 3.28 5.70
N LEU A 7 4.67 3.00 6.99
CA LEU A 7 3.61 3.15 7.99
C LEU A 7 3.15 4.60 8.10
N ILE A 8 4.09 5.56 8.17
CA ILE A 8 3.79 7.00 8.21
C ILE A 8 3.06 7.43 6.93
N ALA A 9 3.54 7.01 5.75
CA ALA A 9 2.89 7.34 4.49
C ALA A 9 1.44 6.83 4.43
N THR A 10 1.22 5.61 4.92
CA THR A 10 -0.12 5.02 5.03
C THR A 10 -1.01 5.82 5.98
N ALA A 11 -0.49 6.19 7.16
CA ALA A 11 -1.22 7.00 8.14
C ALA A 11 -1.58 8.39 7.59
N VAL A 12 -0.67 9.02 6.84
CA VAL A 12 -0.93 10.29 6.15
C VAL A 12 -2.05 10.13 5.12
N GLY A 13 -2.02 9.07 4.31
CA GLY A 13 -3.08 8.76 3.35
C GLY A 13 -4.45 8.60 4.02
N ILE A 14 -4.52 7.87 5.14
CA ILE A 14 -5.74 7.73 5.95
C ILE A 14 -6.19 9.09 6.51
N GLY A 15 -5.27 9.91 7.01
CA GLY A 15 -5.58 11.25 7.51
C GLY A 15 -6.15 12.17 6.43
N ILE A 16 -5.70 12.04 5.18
CA ILE A 16 -6.27 12.77 4.03
C ILE A 16 -7.71 12.29 3.77
N VAL A 17 -7.95 10.98 3.74
CA VAL A 17 -9.30 10.42 3.57
C VAL A 17 -10.24 10.94 4.66
N TRP A 18 -9.79 10.95 5.91
CA TRP A 18 -10.58 11.41 7.06
C TRP A 18 -10.99 12.88 6.98
N ARG A 19 -10.18 13.75 6.35
CA ARG A 19 -10.50 15.17 6.15
C ARG A 19 -11.57 15.42 5.07
N GLY A 20 -11.98 14.40 4.32
CA GLY A 20 -13.18 14.40 3.48
C GLY A 20 -13.15 15.27 2.21
N HIS A 21 -12.15 16.12 2.00
CA HIS A 21 -12.10 17.02 0.83
C HIS A 21 -11.79 16.28 -0.49
N ASP A 22 -10.83 15.36 -0.45
CA ASP A 22 -10.47 14.53 -1.61
C ASP A 22 -10.04 13.15 -1.10
N TRP A 23 -11.03 12.26 -0.96
CA TRP A 23 -10.79 10.88 -0.53
C TRP A 23 -9.96 10.12 -1.58
N ARG A 24 -10.04 10.50 -2.86
CA ARG A 24 -9.31 9.86 -3.97
C ARG A 24 -7.81 10.12 -3.82
N LEU A 25 -7.41 11.34 -3.44
CA LEU A 25 -6.02 11.67 -3.09
C LEU A 25 -5.52 10.78 -1.94
N GLY A 26 -6.30 10.65 -0.87
CA GLY A 26 -5.93 9.84 0.28
C GLY A 26 -5.72 8.36 -0.08
N ILE A 27 -6.63 7.78 -0.87
CA ILE A 27 -6.49 6.41 -1.35
C ILE A 27 -5.29 6.24 -2.31
N ARG A 28 -4.99 7.23 -3.16
CA ARG A 28 -3.79 7.20 -4.01
C ARG A 28 -2.52 7.17 -3.16
N VAL A 29 -2.43 7.97 -2.10
CA VAL A 29 -1.29 7.95 -1.17
C VAL A 29 -1.16 6.57 -0.49
N VAL A 30 -2.26 5.99 -0.02
CA VAL A 30 -2.26 4.63 0.56
C VAL A 30 -1.80 3.58 -0.47
N SER A 31 -2.33 3.63 -1.69
CA SER A 31 -1.92 2.70 -2.75
C SER A 31 -0.42 2.80 -3.08
N GLY A 32 0.13 4.02 -3.10
CA GLY A 32 1.56 4.25 -3.33
C GLY A 32 2.41 3.70 -2.18
N ALA A 33 1.98 3.87 -0.94
CA ALA A 33 2.66 3.30 0.23
C ALA A 33 2.68 1.76 0.20
N LEU A 34 1.57 1.12 -0.19
CA LEU A 34 1.47 -0.33 -0.33
C LEU A 34 2.33 -0.86 -1.49
N ALA A 35 2.37 -0.15 -2.62
CA ALA A 35 3.24 -0.49 -3.74
C ALA A 35 4.72 -0.38 -3.35
N ALA A 36 5.10 0.66 -2.61
CA ALA A 36 6.45 0.81 -2.07
C ALA A 36 6.78 -0.33 -1.07
N ALA A 37 5.83 -0.73 -0.23
CA ALA A 37 5.99 -1.86 0.67
C ALA A 37 6.26 -3.18 -0.07
N ALA A 38 5.52 -3.44 -1.16
CA ALA A 38 5.73 -4.60 -2.03
C ALA A 38 7.13 -4.57 -2.67
N ALA A 39 7.56 -3.42 -3.20
CA ALA A 39 8.90 -3.24 -3.78
C ALA A 39 10.01 -3.44 -2.75
N LEU A 40 9.88 -2.86 -1.56
CA LEU A 40 10.82 -3.05 -0.45
C LEU A 40 10.94 -4.52 -0.04
N ARG A 41 9.84 -5.28 -0.11
CA ARG A 41 9.82 -6.72 0.17
C ARG A 41 10.61 -7.52 -0.86
N LEU A 42 10.77 -7.04 -2.09
CA LEU A 42 11.64 -7.65 -3.09
C LEU A 42 13.11 -7.32 -2.87
N VAL A 43 13.41 -6.08 -2.47
CA VAL A 43 14.80 -5.55 -2.38
C VAL A 43 15.51 -5.94 -1.07
N LEU A 44 14.80 -6.00 0.06
CA LEU A 44 15.44 -6.27 1.36
C LEU A 44 15.88 -7.75 1.46
N PRO A 45 17.09 -8.09 1.94
CA PRO A 45 17.48 -9.48 2.16
C PRO A 45 16.69 -10.14 3.31
N GLN A 46 16.23 -11.39 3.14
CA GLN A 46 15.61 -12.17 4.21
C GLN A 46 16.71 -12.76 5.10
N ARG A 47 17.14 -12.00 6.11
CA ARG A 47 18.33 -12.37 6.87
C ARG A 47 18.15 -13.60 7.79
N ASP A 48 16.92 -14.04 8.07
CA ASP A 48 16.67 -15.17 8.97
C ASP A 48 15.55 -16.08 8.44
N ALA A 49 15.90 -17.00 7.54
CA ALA A 49 14.96 -17.92 6.88
C ALA A 49 14.57 -19.17 7.73
N GLY A 50 14.57 -19.06 9.06
CA GLY A 50 14.10 -20.14 9.94
C GLY A 50 12.57 -20.21 10.04
N MET A 51 11.90 -19.06 10.00
CA MET A 51 10.44 -18.94 10.20
C MET A 51 9.68 -18.47 8.94
N LEU A 52 10.40 -18.17 7.85
CA LEU A 52 9.87 -17.74 6.55
C LEU A 52 9.62 -18.89 5.56
N ALA A 53 9.95 -20.14 5.91
CA ALA A 53 9.77 -21.30 5.02
C ALA A 53 8.29 -21.57 4.69
N VAL A 54 7.36 -21.16 5.55
CA VAL A 54 5.91 -21.43 5.38
C VAL A 54 5.23 -20.36 4.53
N ARG A 55 5.68 -19.09 4.58
CA ARG A 55 5.06 -18.00 3.81
C ARG A 55 6.03 -17.50 2.73
N PRO A 56 5.76 -17.80 1.44
CA PRO A 56 6.61 -17.33 0.37
C PRO A 56 6.58 -15.80 0.33
N ARG A 57 7.76 -15.18 0.24
CA ARG A 57 7.90 -13.73 0.01
C ARG A 57 7.05 -13.25 -1.17
N LEU A 58 6.93 -14.07 -2.21
CA LEU A 58 6.14 -13.74 -3.39
C LEU A 58 4.65 -13.61 -3.07
N VAL A 59 4.12 -14.37 -2.10
CA VAL A 59 2.73 -14.22 -1.67
C VAL A 59 2.52 -12.85 -1.02
N ASP A 60 3.46 -12.39 -0.20
CA ASP A 60 3.40 -11.06 0.42
C ASP A 60 3.44 -9.94 -0.61
N VAL A 61 4.38 -10.04 -1.56
CA VAL A 61 4.53 -9.07 -2.65
C VAL A 61 3.26 -9.05 -3.50
N PHE A 62 2.72 -10.22 -3.83
CA PHE A 62 1.52 -10.33 -4.64
C PHE A 62 0.31 -9.75 -3.92
N MET A 63 0.10 -10.08 -2.63
CA MET A 63 -0.99 -9.51 -1.83
C MET A 63 -0.88 -7.98 -1.71
N LEU A 64 0.30 -7.45 -1.38
CA LEU A 64 0.50 -6.00 -1.27
C LEU A 64 0.32 -5.31 -2.62
N GLY A 65 0.89 -5.88 -3.68
CA GLY A 65 0.79 -5.37 -5.04
C GLY A 65 -0.63 -5.39 -5.58
N SER A 66 -1.38 -6.48 -5.36
CA SER A 66 -2.76 -6.61 -5.81
C SER A 66 -3.68 -5.61 -5.11
N VAL A 67 -3.52 -5.42 -3.79
CA VAL A 67 -4.28 -4.42 -3.04
C VAL A 67 -3.93 -3.01 -3.49
N ALA A 68 -2.64 -2.70 -3.66
CA ALA A 68 -2.19 -1.41 -4.18
C ALA A 68 -2.81 -1.11 -5.56
N ALA A 69 -2.76 -2.08 -6.48
CA ALA A 69 -3.34 -1.95 -7.81
C ALA A 69 -4.86 -1.77 -7.76
N ALA A 70 -5.57 -2.60 -6.98
CA ALA A 70 -7.01 -2.50 -6.84
C ALA A 70 -7.44 -1.13 -6.31
N LEU A 71 -6.80 -0.64 -5.24
CA LEU A 71 -7.09 0.66 -4.66
C LEU A 71 -6.82 1.80 -5.65
N PHE A 72 -5.69 1.74 -6.37
CA PHE A 72 -5.36 2.77 -7.36
C PHE A 72 -6.35 2.79 -8.53
N ILE A 73 -6.73 1.62 -9.04
CA ILE A 73 -7.73 1.48 -10.11
C ILE A 73 -9.08 2.03 -9.65
N LEU A 74 -9.57 1.61 -8.48
CA LEU A 74 -10.84 2.08 -7.94
C LEU A 74 -10.83 3.59 -7.71
N ALA A 75 -9.80 4.11 -7.03
CA ALA A 75 -9.67 5.54 -6.79
C ALA A 75 -9.41 6.37 -8.06
N THR A 76 -9.15 5.75 -9.21
CA THR A 76 -9.01 6.46 -10.49
C THR A 76 -10.29 6.38 -11.32
N ASN A 77 -11.01 5.27 -11.25
CA ASN A 77 -12.17 5.02 -12.10
C ASN A 77 -13.52 5.33 -11.46
N ILE A 78 -13.62 5.46 -10.12
CA ILE A 78 -14.89 5.83 -9.46
C ILE A 78 -15.19 7.31 -9.74
N PRO A 79 -16.23 7.64 -10.53
CA PRO A 79 -16.59 9.03 -10.78
C PRO A 79 -17.15 9.67 -9.51
N ASP A 80 -16.99 10.98 -9.39
CA ASP A 80 -17.68 11.72 -8.34
C ASP A 80 -19.19 11.62 -8.57
N GLN A 81 -19.93 11.39 -7.49
CA GLN A 81 -21.37 11.30 -7.56
C GLN A 81 -21.93 12.68 -7.91
N PRO A 82 -22.95 12.77 -8.79
CA PRO A 82 -23.63 14.03 -9.03
C PRO A 82 -24.21 14.54 -7.69
N VAL A 83 -23.94 15.82 -7.40
CA VAL A 83 -24.49 16.55 -6.25
C VAL A 83 -25.98 16.79 -6.40
#